data_AF-X0ZYU1-F1
#
_entry.id   AF-X0ZYU1-F1
#
_cell.length_a   1.000
_cell.length_b   1.000
_cell.length_c   1.000
_cell.angle_alpha   90.00
_cell.angle_beta   90.00
_cell.angle_gamma   90.00
#
_symmetry.space_group_name_H-M   'P 1'
#
loop_
_entity.id
_entity.type
_entity.pdbx_description
1 polymer ?
#
loop_
_entity_poly.entity_id
_entity_poly.type
_entity_poly.pdbx_seq_one_letter_code
_entity_poly.pdbx_strand_id
1 'polypeptide(L)' 'MKLIVCEKNQSAKRISEILSRKKAKRESYYKNIYYSFKWDDENVLVMGLRGHILTLEFPPEYENWQK' A
#
# COMPACT_ATOMS: atom_id res chain seq x y z
N MET A 1 0.53 -15.77 5.90
CA MET A 1 0.55 -14.29 6.07
C MET A 1 0.26 -13.69 4.71
N LYS A 2 -0.72 -12.79 4.62
CA LYS A 2 -1.16 -12.19 3.34
C LYS A 2 -0.92 -10.68 3.37
N LEU A 3 -0.35 -10.14 2.29
CA LEU A 3 -0.19 -8.71 2.07
C LEU A 3 -1.10 -8.28 0.91
N ILE A 4 -1.99 -7.34 1.16
CA ILE A 4 -2.88 -6.75 0.16
C ILE A 4 -2.46 -5.30 -0.05
N VAL A 5 -2.10 -4.97 -1.28
CA VAL A 5 -1.66 -3.62 -1.66
C VAL A 5 -2.74 -2.97 -2.53
N CYS A 6 -3.16 -1.77 -2.15
CA CYS A 6 -4.14 -0.98 -2.87
C CYS A 6 -3.48 0.30 -3.41
N GLU A 7 -4.03 0.87 -4.48
CA GLU A 7 -3.52 2.14 -5.05
C GLU A 7 -3.60 3.32 -4.06
N LYS A 8 -4.64 3.35 -3.21
CA LYS A 8 -4.92 4.45 -2.27
C LYS A 8 -5.25 3.92 -0.88
N ASN A 9 -4.91 4.71 0.16
CA ASN A 9 -5.19 4.34 1.55
C ASN A 9 -6.70 4.20 1.87
N GLN A 10 -7.57 4.97 1.21
CA GLN A 10 -9.03 4.83 1.41
C GLN A 10 -9.55 3.46 0.94
N SER A 11 -9.03 2.94 -0.17
CA SER A 11 -9.36 1.61 -0.66
C SER A 11 -8.86 0.54 0.31
N ALA A 12 -7.61 0.66 0.78
CA ALA A 12 -7.05 -0.24 1.79
C ALA A 12 -7.89 -0.28 3.06
N LYS A 13 -8.33 0.89 3.56
CA LYS A 13 -9.22 1.00 4.72
C LYS A 13 -10.51 0.22 4.48
N ARG A 14 -11.22 0.51 3.38
CA ARG A 14 -12.52 -0.10 3.09
C ARG A 14 -12.44 -1.61 2.87
N ILE A 15 -11.42 -2.08 2.16
CA ILE A 15 -11.15 -3.52 1.98
C ILE A 15 -10.87 -4.18 3.33
N SER A 16 -10.05 -3.56 4.17
CA SER A 16 -9.73 -4.11 5.50
C SER A 16 -10.98 -4.19 6.38
N GLU A 17 -11.87 -3.19 6.34
CA GLU A 17 -13.12 -3.19 7.09
C GLU A 17 -14.07 -4.29 6.62
N ILE A 18 -14.18 -4.52 5.31
CA ILE A 18 -15.06 -5.57 4.75
C ILE A 18 -14.53 -6.95 5.14
N LEU A 19 -13.26 -7.24 4.86
CA LEU A 19 -12.68 -8.57 5.08
C LEU A 19 -12.56 -8.92 6.57
N SER A 20 -12.23 -7.95 7.42
CA SER A 20 -12.11 -8.15 8.86
C SER A 20 -13.44 -8.13 9.61
N ARG A 21 -14.58 -7.87 8.94
CA ARG A 21 -15.87 -7.57 9.58
C ARG A 21 -15.75 -6.43 10.61
N LYS A 22 -15.11 -5.33 10.20
CA LYS A 22 -14.81 -4.13 11.00
C LYS A 22 -13.90 -4.35 12.21
N LYS A 23 -13.12 -5.44 12.23
CA LYS A 23 -12.15 -5.75 13.30
C LYS A 23 -10.70 -5.37 12.95
N ALA A 24 -10.47 -4.82 11.77
CA ALA A 24 -9.15 -4.39 11.34
C ALA A 24 -8.58 -3.32 12.29
N LYS A 25 -7.34 -3.53 12.72
CA LYS A 25 -6.58 -2.56 13.50
C LYS A 25 -5.81 -1.66 12.57
N ARG A 26 -5.90 -0.35 12.78
CA ARG A 26 -5.08 0.64 12.06
C ARG A 26 -3.74 0.78 12.78
N GLU A 27 -2.66 0.55 12.04
CA GLU A 27 -1.29 0.64 12.53
C GLU A 27 -0.44 1.50 11.57
N SER A 28 0.79 1.82 11.98
CA SER A 28 1.71 2.59 11.13
C SER A 28 3.16 2.18 11.32
N TYR A 29 3.92 2.18 10.23
CA TYR A 29 5.35 1.93 10.19
C TYR A 29 6.04 2.91 9.25
N TYR A 30 7.08 3.62 9.71
CA TYR A 30 7.79 4.66 8.93
C TYR A 30 6.84 5.61 8.17
N LYS A 31 5.80 6.12 8.87
CA LYS A 31 4.77 7.02 8.32
C LYS A 31 3.80 6.38 7.30
N ASN A 32 3.95 5.10 6.97
CA ASN A 32 2.99 4.35 6.16
C ASN A 32 1.92 3.73 7.05
N ILE A 33 0.65 3.90 6.69
CA ILE A 33 -0.49 3.34 7.41
C ILE A 33 -0.79 1.97 6.80
N TYR A 34 -1.07 0.99 7.65
CA TYR A 34 -1.57 -0.32 7.24
C TYR A 34 -2.66 -0.79 8.21
N TYR A 35 -3.43 -1.78 7.77
CA TYR A 35 -4.54 -2.35 8.50
C TYR A 35 -4.30 -3.84 8.71
N SER A 36 -4.31 -4.31 9.96
CA SER A 36 -4.02 -5.70 10.31
C SER A 36 -5.24 -6.42 10.89
N PHE A 37 -5.41 -7.70 10.53
CA PHE A 37 -6.44 -8.57 11.09
C PHE A 37 -6.11 -10.05 10.87
N LYS A 38 -6.89 -10.92 11.53
CA LYS A 38 -6.91 -12.37 11.27
C LYS A 38 -8.01 -12.71 10.26
N TRP A 39 -7.69 -13.50 9.25
CA TRP A 39 -8.64 -14.05 8.28
C TRP A 39 -8.24 -15.48 7.95
N ASP A 40 -9.15 -16.42 8.21
CA ASP A 40 -8.94 -17.86 8.03
C ASP A 40 -7.62 -18.33 8.67
N ASP A 41 -7.45 -18.01 9.96
CA ASP A 41 -6.26 -18.24 10.81
C ASP A 41 -4.95 -17.57 10.38
N GLU A 42 -4.93 -16.92 9.20
CA GLU A 42 -3.78 -16.18 8.72
C GLU A 42 -3.78 -14.71 9.14
N ASN A 43 -2.57 -14.16 9.36
CA ASN A 43 -2.38 -12.72 9.51
C ASN A 43 -2.48 -12.05 8.14
N VAL A 44 -3.32 -11.01 8.05
CA VAL A 44 -3.49 -10.18 6.85
C VAL A 44 -3.07 -8.76 7.16
N LEU A 45 -2.29 -8.17 6.25
CA LEU A 45 -1.93 -6.76 6.23
C LEU A 45 -2.49 -6.13 4.96
N VAL A 46 -3.18 -5.00 5.10
CA VAL A 46 -3.72 -4.24 3.96
C VAL A 46 -3.13 -2.84 4.01
N MET A 47 -2.51 -2.39 2.93
CA MET A 47 -1.93 -1.05 2.86
C MET A 47 -2.27 -0.35 1.54
N GLY A 48 -2.34 0.97 1.60
CA GLY A 48 -2.48 1.81 0.41
C GLY A 48 -1.14 2.40 0.00
N LEU A 49 -0.90 2.47 -1.29
CA LEU A 49 0.20 3.21 -1.87
C LEU A 49 -0.08 4.72 -1.86
N ARG A 50 0.97 5.49 -2.12
CA ARG A 50 0.91 6.94 -2.29
C ARG A 50 1.23 7.32 -3.73
N GLY A 51 0.44 6.79 -4.66
CA GLY A 51 0.66 6.98 -6.10
C GLY A 51 1.68 5.99 -6.68
N HIS A 52 2.34 6.39 -7.76
CA HIS A 52 3.33 5.58 -8.45
C HIS A 52 4.56 5.36 -7.56
N ILE A 53 4.97 4.09 -7.40
CA ILE A 53 6.18 3.72 -6.65
C ILE A 53 7.44 3.91 -7.49
N LEU A 54 7.29 3.81 -8.81
CA LEU A 54 8.37 3.89 -9.78
C LEU A 54 8.04 4.97 -10.80
N THR A 55 9.06 5.75 -11.13
CA THR A 55 9.03 6.72 -12.21
C THR A 55 9.94 6.19 -13.32
N LEU A 56 9.51 6.36 -14.57
CA LEU A 56 10.36 6.09 -15.73
C LEU A 56 11.15 7.34 -16.04
N GLU A 57 12.47 7.21 -16.13
CA GLU A 57 13.37 8.28 -16.53
C GLU A 57 14.33 7.79 -17.61
N PHE A 58 14.84 8.72 -18.41
CA PHE A 58 15.91 8.42 -19.35
C PHE A 58 17.22 8.18 -18.60
N PRO A 59 18.15 7.37 -19.15
CA PRO A 59 19.51 7.32 -18.64
C PRO A 59 20.12 8.73 -18.51
N PRO A 60 20.94 9.01 -17.48
CA PRO A 60 21.46 10.36 -17.21
C PRO A 60 22.17 11.01 -18.41
N GLU A 61 22.77 10.21 -19.29
CA GLU A 61 23.41 10.68 -20.52
C GLU A 61 22.45 11.35 -21.52
N TYR A 62 21.16 11.13 -21.41
CA TYR A 62 20.10 11.72 -22.25
C TYR A 62 19.25 12.77 -21.51
N GLU A 63 19.68 13.20 -20.32
CA GLU A 63 18.92 14.17 -19.52
C GLU A 63 18.96 15.59 -20.13
N ASN A 64 20.01 15.94 -20.87
CA ASN A 64 20.20 17.28 -21.42
C ASN A 64 19.70 17.39 -22.87
N TRP A 65 18.64 18.19 -23.06
CA TRP A 65 18.01 18.45 -24.36
C TRP A 65 18.82 19.38 -25.28
N GLN A 66 19.78 20.14 -24.76
CA GLN A 66 20.57 21.14 -25.49
C GLN A 66 21.94 20.61 -25.95
N LYS A 67 22.26 19.35 -25.65
CA LYS A 67 23.49 18.71 -26.09
C LYS A 67 23.35 18.11 -27.49
#